data_AF-Q7P826-F1
#
_entry.id   AF-Q7P826-F1
#
_cell.length_a   1.000
_cell.length_b   1.000
_cell.length_c   1.000
_cell.angle_alpha   90.00
_cell.angle_beta   90.00
_cell.angle_gamma   90.00
#
_symmetry.space_group_name_H-M   'P 1'
#
loop_
_entity.id
_entity.type
_entity.pdbx_description
1 polymer ?
#
loop_
_entity_poly.entity_id
_entity_poly.type
_entity_poly.pdbx_seq_one_letter_code
_entity_poly.pdbx_strand_id
1 'polypeptide(L)'
;MKPLLTLLESGFYLIADAICYPTDGENFFWNVPNNLTENLTTAPAYLGEGTYVFNQPVYLYPTQTTNSYNKDRVDYYIKKFKNSADNKPRAIVYNFEEFINFIIDGHHKACASTILKEPVSCILIIPDRIYKNYYKNICLNFSGILVDYKDIPKEYTQYIKKEKFSPSQEKIEIKDGIVNNREWEKEYINSAKCYLSLLDYVNVIDIMQDNEIEINDIFIKSCLENFDKDSQVKMKKLLYLLKFTDIKKAQEIALKYAKKTLREEEIDKELKQLIYKILLNVKNNEEVEKVFIDYIVYYSDNKEDPVLNIINSYWEETDG
;
A
#
# COMPACT_ATOMS: atom_id res chain seq x y z
N MET A 1 -10.85 -5.93 25.99
CA MET A 1 -11.57 -6.59 24.87
C MET A 1 -13.07 -6.55 25.00
N LYS A 2 -13.69 -6.95 26.13
CA LYS A 2 -15.16 -7.02 26.27
C LYS A 2 -15.94 -5.76 25.80
N PRO A 3 -15.53 -4.52 26.10
CA PRO A 3 -16.24 -3.32 25.62
C PRO A 3 -16.11 -3.07 24.11
N LEU A 4 -15.02 -3.53 23.48
CA LEU A 4 -14.81 -3.36 22.04
C LEU A 4 -15.63 -4.37 21.23
N LEU A 5 -15.60 -5.64 21.65
CA LEU A 5 -16.31 -6.71 20.95
C LEU A 5 -17.84 -6.53 21.00
N THR A 6 -18.36 -5.83 22.00
CA THR A 6 -19.80 -5.49 22.07
C THR A 6 -20.24 -4.43 21.06
N LEU A 7 -19.30 -3.74 20.40
CA LEU A 7 -19.63 -2.82 19.30
C LEU A 7 -19.76 -3.54 17.97
N LEU A 8 -19.26 -4.78 17.86
CA LEU A 8 -19.38 -5.58 16.66
C LEU A 8 -20.74 -6.28 16.66
N GLU A 9 -21.35 -6.36 15.49
CA GLU A 9 -22.56 -7.16 15.32
C GLU A 9 -22.27 -8.64 15.59
N SER A 10 -23.29 -9.41 15.97
CA SER A 10 -23.12 -10.86 16.04
C SER A 10 -22.84 -11.43 14.65
N GLY A 11 -21.80 -12.26 14.52
CA GLY A 11 -21.33 -12.80 13.25
C GLY A 11 -20.00 -13.51 13.40
N PHE A 12 -19.39 -13.89 12.28
CA PHE A 12 -18.06 -14.49 12.28
C PHE A 12 -17.01 -13.44 11.97
N TYR A 13 -15.88 -13.53 12.66
CA TYR A 13 -14.75 -12.63 12.44
C TYR A 13 -13.46 -13.44 12.42
N LEU A 14 -12.61 -13.15 11.45
CA LEU A 14 -11.23 -13.61 11.44
C LEU A 14 -10.36 -12.56 12.13
N ILE A 15 -9.58 -13.00 13.12
CA ILE A 15 -8.61 -12.15 13.82
C ILE A 15 -7.22 -12.54 13.34
N ALA A 16 -6.51 -11.60 12.73
CA ALA A 16 -5.18 -11.81 12.19
C ALA A 16 -4.16 -10.86 12.80
N ASP A 17 -2.93 -11.35 12.89
CA ASP A 17 -1.75 -10.52 13.04
C ASP A 17 -1.38 -10.00 11.64
N ALA A 18 -1.34 -8.68 11.45
CA ALA A 18 -1.12 -8.08 10.14
C ALA A 18 -0.20 -6.85 10.21
N ILE A 19 0.30 -6.46 9.05
CA ILE A 19 1.01 -5.22 8.85
C ILE A 19 0.14 -4.33 7.95
N CYS A 20 -0.03 -3.07 8.33
CA CYS A 20 -0.76 -2.08 7.53
C CYS A 20 0.09 -0.83 7.27
N TYR A 21 -0.23 -0.10 6.21
CA TYR A 21 0.41 1.17 5.89
C TYR A 21 -0.42 2.34 6.39
N PRO A 22 0.19 3.32 7.09
CA PRO A 22 -0.50 4.50 7.61
C PRO A 22 -0.73 5.54 6.51
N THR A 23 -1.33 5.09 5.42
CA THR A 23 -1.83 5.85 4.26
C THR A 23 -3.13 5.23 3.79
N ASP A 24 -3.96 6.00 3.08
CA ASP A 24 -5.15 5.52 2.37
C ASP A 24 -4.85 5.04 0.93
N GLY A 25 -3.56 4.80 0.62
CA GLY A 25 -3.04 4.44 -0.70
C GLY A 25 -2.39 5.60 -1.45
N GLU A 26 -2.66 6.84 -1.04
CA GLU A 26 -2.11 8.05 -1.66
C GLU A 26 -1.68 9.10 -0.63
N ASN A 27 -2.51 9.35 0.37
CA ASN A 27 -2.36 10.39 1.38
C ASN A 27 -1.98 9.80 2.73
N PHE A 28 -1.41 10.63 3.60
CA PHE A 28 -1.28 10.27 5.02
C PHE A 28 -2.65 9.90 5.60
N PHE A 29 -2.76 8.77 6.32
CA PHE A 29 -4.07 8.20 6.69
C PHE A 29 -4.98 9.17 7.45
N TRP A 30 -4.44 10.15 8.18
CA TRP A 30 -5.25 11.10 8.96
C TRP A 30 -5.42 12.47 8.28
N ASN A 31 -4.93 12.60 7.05
CA ASN A 31 -5.12 13.75 6.17
C ASN A 31 -6.22 13.48 5.14
N VAL A 32 -7.40 13.07 5.62
CA VAL A 32 -8.54 12.72 4.77
C VAL A 32 -9.38 13.99 4.49
N PRO A 33 -9.85 14.21 3.26
CA PRO A 33 -10.76 15.31 2.96
C PRO A 33 -12.09 15.16 3.69
N ASN A 34 -12.67 16.28 4.11
CA ASN A 34 -14.02 16.28 4.73
C ASN A 34 -15.12 16.18 3.67
N ASN A 35 -14.87 16.62 2.44
CA ASN A 35 -15.79 16.42 1.33
C ASN A 35 -15.68 14.99 0.78
N LEU A 36 -16.73 14.53 0.13
CA LEU A 36 -16.71 13.25 -0.57
C LEU A 36 -15.70 13.28 -1.71
N THR A 37 -14.80 12.32 -1.70
CA THR A 37 -13.80 12.10 -2.74
C THR A 37 -13.76 10.64 -3.11
N GLU A 38 -13.51 10.37 -4.39
CA GLU A 38 -13.20 9.01 -4.83
C GLU A 38 -11.86 8.57 -4.21
N ASN A 39 -11.80 7.32 -3.77
CA ASN A 39 -10.55 6.70 -3.35
C ASN A 39 -10.46 5.31 -3.99
N LEU A 40 -9.43 5.09 -4.81
CA LEU A 40 -9.26 3.87 -5.58
C LEU A 40 -9.07 2.62 -4.71
N THR A 41 -8.66 2.78 -3.45
CA THR A 41 -8.44 1.66 -2.52
C THR A 41 -9.72 1.05 -1.97
N THR A 42 -10.88 1.65 -2.23
CA THR A 42 -12.19 1.11 -1.83
C THR A 42 -12.78 0.14 -2.85
N ALA A 43 -12.07 -0.16 -3.94
CA ALA A 43 -12.54 -1.03 -5.03
C ALA A 43 -11.43 -2.01 -5.46
N PRO A 44 -11.78 -3.13 -6.12
CA PRO A 44 -10.82 -3.99 -6.79
C PRO A 44 -9.92 -3.22 -7.75
N ALA A 45 -8.62 -3.50 -7.73
CA ALA A 45 -7.66 -2.85 -8.61
C ALA A 45 -7.50 -3.66 -9.89
N TYR A 46 -7.71 -3.01 -11.04
CA TYR A 46 -7.52 -3.60 -12.37
C TYR A 46 -6.09 -3.41 -12.85
N LEU A 47 -5.42 -4.50 -13.23
CA LEU A 47 -4.05 -4.49 -13.74
C LEU A 47 -3.95 -4.61 -15.27
N GLY A 48 -5.08 -4.83 -15.96
CA GLY A 48 -5.10 -5.11 -17.40
C GLY A 48 -5.42 -6.58 -17.71
N GLU A 49 -5.79 -6.87 -18.96
CA GLU A 49 -6.02 -8.23 -19.49
C GLU A 49 -6.99 -9.12 -18.68
N GLY A 50 -7.92 -8.50 -17.95
CA GLY A 50 -8.85 -9.21 -17.07
C GLY A 50 -8.29 -9.57 -15.68
N THR A 51 -7.08 -9.13 -15.35
CA THR A 51 -6.43 -9.34 -14.05
C THR A 51 -6.88 -8.29 -13.04
N TYR A 52 -7.31 -8.76 -11.87
CA TYR A 52 -7.71 -7.93 -10.74
C TYR A 52 -7.06 -8.41 -9.46
N VAL A 53 -6.63 -7.45 -8.63
CA VAL A 53 -6.25 -7.68 -7.24
C VAL A 53 -7.33 -7.09 -6.34
N PHE A 54 -7.79 -7.88 -5.37
CA PHE A 54 -8.90 -7.53 -4.49
C PHE A 54 -8.72 -8.21 -3.13
N ASN A 55 -9.48 -7.78 -2.13
CA ASN A 55 -9.44 -8.34 -0.77
C ASN A 55 -8.02 -8.36 -0.14
N GLN A 56 -7.33 -7.21 -0.11
CA GLN A 56 -5.97 -7.09 0.43
C GLN A 56 -5.90 -5.99 1.51
N PRO A 57 -6.21 -6.29 2.78
CA PRO A 57 -6.44 -5.30 3.84
C PRO A 57 -5.14 -4.61 4.30
N VAL A 58 -4.61 -3.67 3.52
CA VAL A 58 -3.28 -3.06 3.74
C VAL A 58 -3.31 -1.60 4.19
N TYR A 59 -4.22 -0.78 3.69
CA TYR A 59 -4.26 0.66 3.93
C TYR A 59 -5.09 1.01 5.16
N LEU A 60 -4.82 2.17 5.76
CA LEU A 60 -5.48 2.64 6.97
C LEU A 60 -6.35 3.86 6.68
N TYR A 61 -7.51 3.89 7.34
CA TYR A 61 -8.43 5.00 7.32
C TYR A 61 -8.87 5.36 8.76
N PRO A 62 -8.97 6.65 9.11
CA PRO A 62 -9.09 7.09 10.49
C PRO A 62 -10.56 7.06 10.94
N THR A 63 -10.80 6.66 12.19
CA THR A 63 -12.12 6.75 12.83
C THR A 63 -12.24 7.88 13.87
N GLN A 64 -11.16 8.64 14.08
CA GLN A 64 -11.12 9.76 15.02
C GLN A 64 -10.93 11.05 14.25
N THR A 65 -11.51 12.14 14.74
CA THR A 65 -11.19 13.48 14.22
C THR A 65 -9.78 13.88 14.60
N THR A 66 -9.12 14.72 13.82
CA THR A 66 -7.75 15.19 14.09
C THR A 66 -7.63 16.01 15.38
N ASN A 67 -8.74 16.43 15.98
CA ASN A 67 -8.77 17.05 17.31
C ASN A 67 -8.27 16.10 18.43
N SER A 68 -8.32 14.79 18.18
CA SER A 68 -7.78 13.77 19.10
C SER A 68 -6.25 13.61 18.98
N TYR A 69 -5.61 14.30 18.03
CA TYR A 69 -4.17 14.25 17.89
C TYR A 69 -3.47 14.78 19.15
N ASN A 70 -2.43 14.07 19.57
CA ASN A 70 -1.61 14.45 20.71
C ASN A 70 -0.15 14.10 20.42
N LYS A 71 0.69 15.14 20.27
CA LYS A 71 2.10 14.98 19.92
C LYS A 71 2.87 14.19 20.98
N ASP A 72 2.66 14.47 22.26
CA ASP A 72 3.35 13.76 23.36
C ASP A 72 3.06 12.26 23.32
N ARG A 73 1.84 11.89 22.92
CA ARG A 73 1.46 10.49 22.76
C ARG A 73 2.14 9.83 21.57
N VAL A 74 2.33 10.56 20.47
CA VAL A 74 3.13 10.10 19.32
C VAL A 74 4.59 9.92 19.73
N ASP A 75 5.19 10.91 20.38
CA ASP A 75 6.58 10.88 20.85
C ASP A 75 6.83 9.71 21.81
N TYR A 76 5.85 9.43 22.68
CA TYR A 76 5.86 8.24 23.54
C TYR A 76 5.96 6.94 22.73
N TYR A 77 5.14 6.78 21.68
CA TYR A 77 5.17 5.58 20.85
C TYR A 77 6.42 5.49 19.98
N ILE A 78 6.95 6.61 19.47
CA ILE A 78 8.24 6.64 18.77
C ILE A 78 9.35 6.07 19.67
N LYS A 79 9.45 6.56 20.93
CA LYS A 79 10.43 6.04 21.90
C LYS A 79 10.21 4.55 22.18
N LYS A 80 8.95 4.14 22.32
CA LYS A 80 8.61 2.74 22.59
C LYS A 80 8.97 1.82 21.43
N PHE A 81 8.72 2.21 20.19
CA PHE A 81 9.05 1.43 19.00
C PHE A 81 10.57 1.27 18.82
N LYS A 82 11.35 2.33 19.07
CA LYS A 82 12.81 2.27 19.02
C LYS A 82 13.41 1.34 20.09
N ASN A 83 12.72 1.19 21.23
CA ASN A 83 13.18 0.40 22.37
C ASN A 83 12.58 -1.02 22.45
N SER A 84 11.77 -1.45 21.46
CA SER A 84 11.09 -2.74 21.48
C SER A 84 11.14 -3.38 20.10
N ALA A 85 12.19 -4.16 19.83
CA ALA A 85 12.35 -4.86 18.55
C ALA A 85 11.24 -5.90 18.32
N ASP A 86 10.95 -6.75 19.32
CA ASP A 86 10.07 -7.91 19.15
C ASP A 86 8.64 -7.73 19.69
N ASN A 87 8.33 -6.59 20.33
CA ASN A 87 7.03 -6.37 20.98
C ASN A 87 6.51 -4.95 20.78
N LYS A 88 6.55 -4.48 19.53
CA LYS A 88 5.97 -3.18 19.17
C LYS A 88 4.45 -3.19 19.47
N PRO A 89 3.93 -2.20 20.21
CA PRO A 89 2.49 -2.08 20.43
C PRO A 89 1.68 -2.11 19.13
N ARG A 90 0.66 -2.97 19.09
CA ARG A 90 -0.19 -3.13 17.92
C ARG A 90 -1.33 -2.13 17.87
N ALA A 91 -1.65 -1.62 16.69
CA ALA A 91 -2.95 -1.00 16.43
C ALA A 91 -4.04 -2.08 16.35
N ILE A 92 -5.30 -1.70 16.54
CA ILE A 92 -6.45 -2.57 16.30
C ILE A 92 -7.22 -1.96 15.14
N VAL A 93 -7.45 -2.76 14.10
CA VAL A 93 -8.05 -2.28 12.87
C VAL A 93 -9.16 -3.22 12.42
N TYR A 94 -10.17 -2.67 11.74
CA TYR A 94 -11.31 -3.39 11.20
C TYR A 94 -11.29 -3.31 9.69
N ASN A 95 -11.30 -4.45 9.00
CA ASN A 95 -11.38 -4.45 7.54
C ASN A 95 -12.77 -3.99 7.12
N PHE A 96 -12.83 -2.90 6.36
CA PHE A 96 -14.07 -2.44 5.77
C PHE A 96 -14.36 -3.25 4.50
N GLU A 97 -13.48 -3.12 3.52
CA GLU A 97 -13.52 -3.82 2.24
C GLU A 97 -12.22 -3.60 1.48
N GLU A 98 -11.97 -4.45 0.48
CA GLU A 98 -10.84 -4.35 -0.45
C GLU A 98 -9.51 -4.08 0.25
N PHE A 99 -8.99 -2.86 0.13
CA PHE A 99 -7.69 -2.50 0.66
C PHE A 99 -7.74 -1.69 1.96
N ILE A 100 -8.92 -1.24 2.40
CA ILE A 100 -9.07 -0.29 3.51
C ILE A 100 -9.37 -0.98 4.84
N ASN A 101 -8.68 -0.52 5.88
CA ASN A 101 -8.96 -0.85 7.27
C ASN A 101 -9.24 0.41 8.10
N PHE A 102 -10.33 0.38 8.86
CA PHE A 102 -10.63 1.42 9.83
C PHE A 102 -9.83 1.20 11.12
N ILE A 103 -9.09 2.22 11.55
CA ILE A 103 -8.36 2.16 12.81
C ILE A 103 -9.37 2.26 13.96
N ILE A 104 -9.51 1.22 14.78
CA ILE A 104 -10.32 1.25 16.00
C ILE A 104 -9.51 1.89 17.13
N ASP A 105 -8.28 1.44 17.31
CA ASP A 105 -7.32 1.97 18.28
C ASP A 105 -5.93 2.02 17.66
N GLY A 106 -5.20 3.08 17.97
CA GLY A 106 -3.81 3.22 17.54
C GLY A 106 -3.53 4.33 16.53
N HIS A 107 -4.38 5.36 16.41
CA HIS A 107 -4.08 6.51 15.54
C HIS A 107 -2.71 7.13 15.85
N HIS A 108 -2.36 7.35 17.13
CA HIS A 108 -1.01 7.85 17.48
C HIS A 108 0.10 6.82 17.26
N LYS A 109 -0.21 5.51 17.26
CA LYS A 109 0.76 4.45 16.89
C LYS A 109 1.04 4.53 15.40
N ALA A 110 0.00 4.69 14.57
CA ALA A 110 0.13 4.89 13.14
C ALA A 110 0.91 6.18 12.81
N CYS A 111 0.63 7.29 13.50
CA CYS A 111 1.44 8.51 13.39
C CYS A 111 2.93 8.27 13.71
N ALA A 112 3.22 7.53 14.79
CA ALA A 112 4.60 7.23 15.17
C ALA A 112 5.30 6.37 14.10
N SER A 113 4.62 5.36 13.57
CA SER A 113 5.08 4.54 12.45
C SER A 113 5.34 5.37 11.19
N THR A 114 4.46 6.33 10.87
CA THR A 114 4.65 7.26 9.74
C THR A 114 5.94 8.05 9.87
N ILE A 115 6.20 8.67 11.04
CA ILE A 115 7.44 9.42 11.29
C ILE A 115 8.67 8.50 11.14
N LEU A 116 8.56 7.26 11.63
CA LEU A 116 9.64 6.28 11.51
C LEU A 116 9.77 5.65 10.12
N LYS A 117 8.83 5.94 9.20
CA LYS A 117 8.74 5.32 7.87
C LYS A 117 8.67 3.80 7.93
N GLU A 118 8.04 3.28 8.99
CA GLU A 118 7.83 1.86 9.22
C GLU A 118 6.36 1.51 9.04
N PRO A 119 6.02 0.29 8.60
CA PRO A 119 4.63 -0.18 8.65
C PRO A 119 4.09 -0.29 10.08
N VAL A 120 2.77 -0.31 10.22
CA VAL A 120 2.08 -0.45 11.51
C VAL A 120 1.79 -1.93 11.77
N SER A 121 2.27 -2.46 12.89
CA SER A 121 1.83 -3.77 13.37
C SER A 121 0.40 -3.69 13.89
N CYS A 122 -0.48 -4.57 13.42
CA CYS A 122 -1.91 -4.51 13.66
C CYS A 122 -2.44 -5.85 14.20
N ILE A 123 -3.52 -5.76 14.98
CA ILE A 123 -4.51 -6.83 15.14
C ILE A 123 -5.65 -6.47 14.19
N LEU A 124 -5.80 -7.25 13.14
CA LEU A 124 -6.80 -7.05 12.09
C LEU A 124 -8.04 -7.88 12.38
N ILE A 125 -9.19 -7.23 12.39
CA ILE A 125 -10.52 -7.84 12.53
C ILE A 125 -11.18 -7.83 11.16
N ILE A 126 -11.48 -9.02 10.61
CA ILE A 126 -12.09 -9.17 9.29
C ILE A 126 -13.49 -9.76 9.48
N PRO A 127 -14.57 -9.03 9.13
CA PRO A 127 -15.92 -9.60 9.16
C PRO A 127 -16.09 -10.67 8.08
N ASP A 128 -16.95 -11.66 8.34
CA ASP A 128 -17.39 -12.59 7.32
C ASP A 128 -18.27 -11.91 6.28
N ARG A 129 -18.18 -12.40 5.04
CA ARG A 129 -19.11 -12.08 3.96
C ARG A 129 -19.56 -13.38 3.29
N ILE A 130 -20.85 -13.49 2.98
CA ILE A 130 -21.34 -14.63 2.20
C ILE A 130 -20.82 -14.51 0.78
N TYR A 131 -20.11 -15.55 0.35
CA TYR A 131 -19.58 -15.66 -0.99
C TYR A 131 -20.03 -16.97 -1.64
N LYS A 132 -20.28 -16.94 -2.95
CA LYS A 132 -20.46 -18.14 -3.75
C LYS A 132 -19.19 -18.37 -4.56
N ASN A 133 -18.50 -19.47 -4.30
CA ASN A 133 -17.30 -19.79 -5.05
C ASN A 133 -17.63 -20.23 -6.49
N TYR A 134 -16.59 -20.48 -7.30
CA TYR A 134 -16.71 -20.91 -8.69
C TYR A 134 -17.60 -22.16 -8.86
N TYR A 135 -17.57 -23.07 -7.88
CA TYR A 135 -18.37 -24.30 -7.85
C TYR A 135 -19.79 -24.11 -7.28
N LYS A 136 -20.20 -22.85 -7.05
CA LYS A 136 -21.49 -22.46 -6.46
C LYS A 136 -21.69 -22.94 -5.02
N ASN A 137 -20.62 -23.33 -4.32
CA ASN A 137 -20.68 -23.58 -2.89
C ASN A 137 -20.76 -22.25 -2.14
N ILE A 138 -21.55 -22.24 -1.06
CA ILE A 138 -21.61 -21.10 -0.16
C ILE A 138 -20.40 -21.20 0.78
N CYS A 139 -19.64 -20.12 0.86
CA CYS A 139 -18.48 -19.98 1.73
C CYS A 139 -18.62 -18.67 2.54
N LEU A 140 -17.96 -18.62 3.68
CA LEU A 140 -17.63 -17.36 4.33
C LEU A 140 -16.30 -16.86 3.74
N ASN A 141 -16.28 -15.61 3.30
CA ASN A 141 -15.08 -14.94 2.81
C ASN A 141 -14.60 -13.93 3.85
N PHE A 142 -13.36 -14.09 4.30
CA PHE A 142 -12.64 -13.19 5.19
C PHE A 142 -11.50 -12.53 4.41
N SER A 143 -11.84 -11.60 3.53
CA SER A 143 -10.87 -10.89 2.68
C SER A 143 -9.91 -11.86 1.95
N GLY A 144 -10.49 -12.74 1.13
CA GLY A 144 -9.76 -13.72 0.31
C GLY A 144 -9.59 -15.09 0.96
N ILE A 145 -9.74 -15.19 2.29
CA ILE A 145 -9.72 -16.46 3.00
C ILE A 145 -11.13 -17.06 2.98
N LEU A 146 -11.28 -18.18 2.27
CA LEU A 146 -12.57 -18.87 2.13
C LEU A 146 -12.69 -20.02 3.14
N VAL A 147 -13.82 -20.05 3.86
CA VAL A 147 -14.23 -21.17 4.71
C VAL A 147 -15.53 -21.75 4.18
N ASP A 148 -15.54 -23.02 3.79
CA ASP A 148 -16.75 -23.66 3.26
C ASP A 148 -17.83 -23.74 4.35
N TYR A 149 -19.08 -23.49 3.96
CA TYR A 149 -20.22 -23.55 4.88
C TYR A 149 -20.34 -24.90 5.61
N LYS A 150 -19.96 -26.00 4.94
CA LYS A 150 -20.02 -27.36 5.49
C LYS A 150 -19.09 -27.56 6.69
N ASP A 151 -18.04 -26.74 6.80
CA ASP A 151 -17.02 -26.83 7.85
C ASP A 151 -17.41 -26.01 9.09
N ILE A 152 -18.50 -25.24 9.02
CA ILE A 152 -19.03 -24.46 10.14
C ILE A 152 -19.87 -25.38 11.04
N PRO A 153 -19.57 -25.49 12.35
CA PRO A 153 -20.38 -26.31 13.25
C PRO A 153 -21.83 -25.84 13.29
N LYS A 154 -22.77 -26.79 13.29
CA LYS A 154 -24.22 -26.54 13.14
C LYS A 154 -24.76 -25.51 14.14
N GLU A 155 -24.27 -25.54 15.38
CA GLU A 155 -24.67 -24.62 16.46
C GLU A 155 -24.38 -23.13 16.16
N TYR A 156 -23.41 -22.84 15.28
CA TYR A 156 -23.06 -21.47 14.90
C TYR A 156 -23.71 -21.01 13.59
N THR A 157 -24.41 -21.90 12.87
CA THR A 157 -25.04 -21.54 11.57
C THR A 157 -26.11 -20.45 11.69
N GLN A 158 -26.71 -20.28 12.87
CA GLN A 158 -27.67 -19.21 13.17
C GLN A 158 -27.07 -17.80 13.08
N TYR A 159 -25.75 -17.66 13.24
CA TYR A 159 -25.04 -16.38 13.17
C TYR A 159 -24.63 -16.00 11.76
N ILE A 160 -24.82 -16.90 10.77
CA ILE A 160 -24.53 -16.63 9.37
C ILE A 160 -25.61 -15.69 8.84
N LYS A 161 -25.23 -14.44 8.59
CA LYS A 161 -26.14 -13.44 8.04
C LYS A 161 -26.39 -13.73 6.58
N LYS A 162 -27.58 -14.25 6.26
CA LYS A 162 -28.10 -14.17 4.89
C LYS A 162 -28.39 -12.71 4.59
N GLU A 163 -27.40 -11.99 4.05
CA GLU A 163 -27.63 -10.65 3.54
C GLU A 163 -28.80 -10.69 2.56
N LYS A 164 -29.95 -10.18 3.01
CA LYS A 164 -30.95 -9.69 2.07
C LYS A 164 -30.41 -8.34 1.65
N PHE A 165 -29.73 -8.30 0.50
CA PHE A 165 -29.55 -7.05 -0.22
C PHE A 165 -30.96 -6.54 -0.50
N SER A 166 -31.47 -5.68 0.38
CA SER A 166 -32.64 -4.90 0.11
C SER A 166 -32.09 -3.61 -0.48
N PRO A 167 -32.24 -3.36 -1.79
CA PRO A 167 -32.01 -2.05 -2.34
C PRO A 167 -33.17 -1.18 -1.87
N SER A 168 -33.30 -0.94 -0.56
CA SER A 168 -34.07 0.19 -0.09
C SER A 168 -33.32 1.40 -0.61
N GLN A 169 -33.83 1.96 -1.70
CA GLN A 169 -33.43 3.23 -2.30
C GLN A 169 -33.73 4.40 -1.35
N GLU A 170 -33.57 4.23 -0.04
CA GLU A 170 -33.49 5.35 0.86
C GLU A 170 -32.28 6.15 0.40
N LYS A 171 -32.56 7.35 -0.13
CA LYS A 171 -31.52 8.31 -0.46
C LYS A 171 -30.78 8.61 0.84
N ILE A 172 -29.65 7.95 1.04
CA ILE A 172 -28.73 8.30 2.11
C ILE A 172 -28.18 9.67 1.73
N GLU A 173 -28.61 10.70 2.45
CA GLU A 173 -28.04 12.03 2.32
C GLU A 173 -26.69 12.02 3.02
N ILE A 174 -25.62 11.86 2.24
CA ILE A 174 -24.26 11.87 2.75
C ILE A 174 -23.85 13.33 2.94
N LYS A 175 -23.53 13.70 4.19
CA LYS A 175 -23.05 15.03 4.56
C LYS A 175 -21.53 15.06 4.56
N ASP A 176 -20.97 16.25 4.41
CA ASP A 176 -19.54 16.45 4.62
C ASP A 176 -19.12 15.99 6.01
N GLY A 177 -17.94 15.37 6.06
CA GLY A 177 -17.29 14.91 7.27
C GLY A 177 -16.69 16.03 8.10
N ILE A 178 -16.22 15.66 9.28
CA ILE A 178 -15.52 16.55 10.24
C ILE A 178 -14.22 15.91 10.75
N VAL A 179 -13.69 14.96 9.97
CA VAL A 179 -12.56 14.13 10.35
C VAL A 179 -11.30 14.98 10.42
N ASN A 180 -11.06 15.82 9.42
CA ASN A 180 -9.85 16.62 9.33
C ASN A 180 -10.11 18.10 9.62
N ASN A 181 -9.66 18.57 10.77
CA ASN A 181 -9.81 19.94 11.24
C ASN A 181 -8.46 20.67 11.38
N ARG A 182 -7.38 20.17 10.76
CA ARG A 182 -6.04 20.76 10.86
C ARG A 182 -5.23 20.59 9.59
N GLU A 183 -4.17 21.36 9.46
CA GLU A 183 -3.09 21.06 8.53
C GLU A 183 -2.06 20.14 9.21
N TRP A 184 -1.50 19.23 8.40
CA TRP A 184 -0.48 18.28 8.83
C TRP A 184 0.91 18.79 8.49
N GLU A 185 1.85 18.51 9.38
CA GLU A 185 3.26 18.84 9.20
C GLU A 185 3.81 18.10 7.96
N LYS A 186 4.71 18.77 7.21
CA LYS A 186 5.34 18.21 6.00
C LYS A 186 5.98 16.84 6.27
N GLU A 187 6.50 16.62 7.47
CA GLU A 187 7.09 15.33 7.88
C GLU A 187 6.11 14.17 7.70
N TYR A 188 4.84 14.31 8.12
CA TYR A 188 3.82 13.28 7.92
C TYR A 188 3.49 13.07 6.44
N ILE A 189 3.27 14.16 5.71
CA ILE A 189 2.91 14.11 4.28
C ILE A 189 4.01 13.47 3.45
N ASN A 190 5.27 13.83 3.71
CA ASN A 190 6.41 13.27 2.99
C ASN A 190 6.70 11.83 3.39
N SER A 191 6.54 11.48 4.66
CA SER A 191 6.81 10.11 5.12
C SER A 191 5.73 9.13 4.66
N ALA A 192 4.48 9.57 4.46
CA ALA A 192 3.42 8.75 3.87
C ALA A 192 3.77 8.29 2.44
N LYS A 193 4.59 9.06 1.70
CA LYS A 193 5.05 8.68 0.35
C LYS A 193 6.09 7.55 0.35
N CYS A 194 6.59 7.13 1.52
CA CYS A 194 7.50 5.99 1.63
C CYS A 194 6.77 4.64 1.55
N TYR A 195 5.45 4.61 1.72
CA TYR A 195 4.65 3.40 1.58
C TYR A 195 4.28 3.16 0.11
N LEU A 196 4.00 1.90 -0.25
CA LEU A 196 3.56 1.58 -1.60
C LEU A 196 2.21 2.25 -1.88
N SER A 197 2.09 2.83 -3.08
CA SER A 197 0.79 3.25 -3.60
C SER A 197 -0.06 2.01 -3.91
N LEU A 198 -1.37 2.22 -4.13
CA LEU A 198 -2.25 1.14 -4.57
C LEU A 198 -1.66 0.37 -5.75
N LEU A 199 -1.28 1.09 -6.82
CA LEU A 199 -0.73 0.51 -8.04
C LEU A 199 0.55 -0.30 -7.77
N ASP A 200 1.49 0.25 -7.00
CA ASP A 200 2.74 -0.46 -6.70
C ASP A 200 2.46 -1.73 -5.88
N TYR A 201 1.57 -1.64 -4.88
CA TYR A 201 1.20 -2.77 -4.03
C TYR A 201 0.52 -3.88 -4.84
N VAL A 202 -0.42 -3.56 -5.72
CA VAL A 202 -1.14 -4.58 -6.48
C VAL A 202 -0.25 -5.28 -7.50
N ASN A 203 0.72 -4.56 -8.08
CA ASN A 203 1.75 -5.19 -8.91
C ASN A 203 2.57 -6.20 -8.08
N VAL A 204 2.97 -5.84 -6.86
CA VAL A 204 3.70 -6.78 -5.98
C VAL A 204 2.84 -8.01 -5.67
N ILE A 205 1.57 -7.85 -5.33
CA ILE A 205 0.68 -8.97 -5.01
C ILE A 205 0.46 -9.88 -6.23
N ASP A 206 0.22 -9.31 -7.41
CA ASP A 206 0.07 -10.07 -8.65
C ASP A 206 1.32 -10.93 -8.93
N ILE A 207 2.51 -10.32 -8.80
CA ILE A 207 3.79 -11.02 -8.96
C ILE A 207 3.97 -12.12 -7.91
N MET A 208 3.57 -11.87 -6.66
CA MET A 208 3.69 -12.87 -5.59
C MET A 208 2.72 -14.04 -5.76
N GLN A 209 1.59 -13.83 -6.42
CA GLN A 209 0.64 -14.89 -6.77
C GLN A 209 1.08 -15.67 -8.02
N ASP A 210 1.81 -15.00 -8.92
CA ASP A 210 2.47 -15.55 -10.09
C ASP A 210 3.72 -16.37 -9.69
N ASN A 211 3.51 -17.66 -9.38
CA ASN A 211 4.58 -18.59 -8.98
C ASN A 211 5.62 -18.89 -10.09
N GLU A 212 5.54 -18.24 -11.25
CA GLU A 212 6.39 -18.56 -12.41
C GLU A 212 7.77 -17.89 -12.37
N ILE A 213 8.03 -16.93 -11.47
CA ILE A 213 9.27 -16.15 -11.46
C ILE A 213 10.16 -16.52 -10.26
N GLU A 214 11.14 -17.37 -10.51
CA GLU A 214 12.24 -17.61 -9.56
C GLU A 214 13.33 -16.54 -9.74
N ILE A 215 13.43 -15.63 -8.76
CA ILE A 215 14.43 -14.56 -8.77
C ILE A 215 15.77 -15.09 -8.26
N ASN A 216 16.67 -15.37 -9.21
CA ASN A 216 18.06 -15.73 -8.93
C ASN A 216 19.04 -14.81 -9.69
N ASP A 217 20.33 -14.93 -9.40
CA ASP A 217 21.34 -14.05 -10.01
C ASP A 217 21.44 -14.20 -11.53
N ILE A 218 21.11 -15.38 -12.07
CA ILE A 218 21.05 -15.64 -13.52
C ILE A 218 19.92 -14.84 -14.15
N PHE A 219 18.73 -14.86 -13.54
CA PHE A 219 17.57 -14.10 -13.96
C PHE A 219 17.86 -12.59 -13.93
N ILE A 220 18.43 -12.08 -12.83
CA ILE A 220 18.80 -10.67 -12.70
C ILE A 220 19.81 -10.27 -13.78
N LYS A 221 20.84 -11.09 -14.00
CA LYS A 221 21.84 -10.83 -15.04
C LYS A 221 21.22 -10.79 -16.43
N SER A 222 20.36 -11.74 -16.76
CA SER A 222 19.65 -11.77 -18.05
C SER A 222 18.83 -10.49 -18.27
N CYS A 223 18.10 -10.03 -17.25
CA CYS A 223 17.30 -8.81 -17.34
C CYS A 223 18.17 -7.54 -17.49
N LEU A 224 19.42 -7.57 -17.04
CA LEU A 224 20.38 -6.46 -17.19
C LEU A 224 21.14 -6.48 -18.52
N GLU A 225 21.11 -7.59 -19.27
CA GLU A 225 21.85 -7.77 -20.53
C GLU A 225 20.95 -7.75 -21.76
N ASN A 226 19.66 -8.06 -21.60
CA ASN A 226 18.67 -8.06 -22.67
C ASN A 226 17.57 -7.01 -22.42
N PHE A 227 17.27 -6.22 -23.45
CA PHE A 227 16.28 -5.14 -23.41
C PHE A 227 15.08 -5.40 -24.33
N ASP A 228 14.85 -6.62 -24.78
CA ASP A 228 13.60 -6.96 -25.45
C ASP A 228 12.38 -6.79 -24.53
N LYS A 229 11.19 -6.75 -25.13
CA LYS A 229 9.93 -6.47 -24.42
C LYS A 229 9.67 -7.44 -23.25
N ASP A 230 10.01 -8.71 -23.40
CA ASP A 230 9.83 -9.73 -22.34
C ASP A 230 10.79 -9.48 -21.16
N SER A 231 12.05 -9.18 -21.47
CA SER A 231 13.09 -8.86 -20.47
C SER A 231 12.77 -7.58 -19.70
N GLN A 232 12.18 -6.59 -20.37
CA GLN A 232 11.71 -5.36 -19.73
C GLN A 232 10.53 -5.62 -18.77
N VAL A 233 9.56 -6.46 -19.15
CA VAL A 233 8.45 -6.87 -18.26
C VAL A 233 9.01 -7.59 -17.03
N LYS A 234 9.96 -8.51 -17.23
CA LYS A 234 10.64 -9.22 -16.14
C LYS A 234 11.43 -8.28 -15.22
N MET A 235 12.13 -7.30 -15.77
CA MET A 235 12.82 -6.27 -14.99
C MET A 235 11.84 -5.43 -14.16
N LYS A 236 10.69 -5.03 -14.74
CA LYS A 236 9.64 -4.31 -14.02
C LYS A 236 9.12 -5.12 -12.82
N LYS A 237 8.80 -6.40 -13.04
CA LYS A 237 8.36 -7.31 -11.97
C LYS A 237 9.43 -7.46 -10.87
N LEU A 238 10.69 -7.67 -11.26
CA LEU A 238 11.84 -7.75 -10.35
C LEU A 238 11.97 -6.50 -9.47
N LEU A 239 11.90 -5.31 -10.06
CA LEU A 239 12.04 -4.05 -9.34
C LEU A 239 10.90 -3.82 -8.35
N TYR A 240 9.65 -4.16 -8.70
CA TYR A 240 8.53 -4.09 -7.76
C TYR A 240 8.73 -5.03 -6.57
N LEU A 241 9.10 -6.29 -6.81
CA LEU A 241 9.32 -7.23 -5.72
C LEU A 241 10.49 -6.82 -4.83
N LEU A 242 11.60 -6.37 -5.41
CA LEU A 242 12.76 -5.90 -4.63
C LEU A 242 12.46 -4.59 -3.89
N LYS A 243 11.67 -3.67 -4.45
CA LYS A 243 11.23 -2.47 -3.73
C LYS A 243 10.50 -2.84 -2.42
N PHE A 244 9.78 -3.96 -2.44
CA PHE A 244 9.09 -4.50 -1.26
C PHE A 244 9.98 -5.33 -0.34
N THR A 245 10.90 -6.13 -0.88
CA THR A 245 11.67 -7.14 -0.11
C THR A 245 13.10 -6.71 0.24
N ASP A 246 13.79 -5.99 -0.64
CA ASP A 246 15.18 -5.55 -0.49
C ASP A 246 15.42 -4.26 -1.31
N ILE A 247 15.09 -3.13 -0.70
CA ILE A 247 15.18 -1.81 -1.35
C ILE A 247 16.62 -1.47 -1.77
N LYS A 248 17.64 -1.96 -1.05
CA LYS A 248 19.04 -1.71 -1.41
C LYS A 248 19.39 -2.43 -2.71
N LYS A 249 19.00 -3.70 -2.82
CA LYS A 249 19.18 -4.48 -4.05
C LYS A 249 18.38 -3.89 -5.21
N ALA A 250 17.16 -3.38 -4.95
CA ALA A 250 16.37 -2.64 -5.95
C ALA A 250 17.12 -1.41 -6.48
N GLN A 251 17.71 -0.60 -5.58
CA GLN A 251 18.47 0.59 -5.93
C GLN A 251 19.72 0.24 -6.74
N GLU A 252 20.46 -0.80 -6.36
CA GLU A 252 21.64 -1.26 -7.10
C GLU A 252 21.30 -1.71 -8.53
N ILE A 253 20.21 -2.47 -8.70
CA ILE A 253 19.77 -2.96 -10.02
C ILE A 253 19.23 -1.81 -10.86
N ALA A 254 18.42 -0.92 -10.27
CA ALA A 254 17.91 0.28 -10.93
C ALA A 254 19.06 1.16 -11.44
N LEU A 255 20.11 1.35 -10.64
CA LEU A 255 21.28 2.13 -11.03
C LEU A 255 22.05 1.50 -12.19
N LYS A 256 22.28 0.18 -12.13
CA LYS A 256 22.93 -0.57 -13.23
C LYS A 256 22.11 -0.49 -14.52
N TYR A 257 20.79 -0.63 -14.42
CA TYR A 257 19.90 -0.57 -15.57
C TYR A 257 19.91 0.84 -16.18
N ALA A 258 19.71 1.88 -15.38
CA ALA A 258 19.72 3.28 -15.84
C ALA A 258 21.02 3.65 -16.57
N LYS A 259 22.18 3.24 -16.04
CA LYS A 259 23.49 3.45 -16.68
C LYS A 259 23.58 2.80 -18.07
N LYS A 260 23.01 1.61 -18.24
CA LYS A 260 23.04 0.88 -19.53
C LYS A 260 22.02 1.43 -20.52
N THR A 261 20.88 1.91 -20.06
CA THR A 261 19.74 2.26 -20.92
C THR A 261 19.56 3.76 -21.16
N LEU A 262 20.52 4.59 -20.74
CA LEU A 262 20.44 6.05 -20.90
C LEU A 262 20.11 6.49 -22.33
N ARG A 263 20.67 5.80 -23.33
CA ARG A 263 20.51 6.13 -24.76
C ARG A 263 19.57 5.19 -25.50
N GLU A 264 18.99 4.23 -24.80
CA GLU A 264 18.10 3.23 -25.40
C GLU A 264 16.69 3.83 -25.55
N GLU A 265 16.23 3.97 -26.79
CA GLU A 265 14.93 4.59 -27.10
C GLU A 265 13.76 3.63 -26.88
N GLU A 266 13.97 2.33 -27.03
CA GLU A 266 12.93 1.28 -26.98
C GLU A 266 12.58 0.79 -25.57
N ILE A 267 13.05 1.48 -24.52
CA ILE A 267 12.69 1.13 -23.15
C ILE A 267 11.29 1.66 -22.83
N ASP A 268 10.48 0.76 -22.29
CA ASP A 268 9.15 1.01 -21.76
C ASP A 268 9.14 2.22 -20.82
N LYS A 269 8.18 3.12 -21.07
CA LYS A 269 8.08 4.40 -20.37
C LYS A 269 7.78 4.21 -18.88
N GLU A 270 6.98 3.21 -18.53
CA GLU A 270 6.63 2.94 -17.13
C GLU A 270 7.81 2.34 -16.38
N LEU A 271 8.56 1.42 -17.02
CA LEU A 271 9.80 0.88 -16.47
C LEU A 271 10.84 1.99 -16.23
N LYS A 272 11.04 2.89 -17.19
CA LYS A 272 11.90 4.07 -17.03
C LYS A 272 11.47 4.88 -15.81
N GLN A 273 10.21 5.28 -15.71
CA GLN A 273 9.71 6.04 -14.56
C GLN A 273 9.92 5.30 -13.22
N LEU A 274 9.67 3.99 -13.18
CA LEU A 274 9.89 3.17 -11.98
C LEU A 274 11.34 3.20 -11.52
N ILE A 275 12.29 3.02 -12.45
CA ILE A 275 13.73 3.06 -12.17
C ILE A 275 14.13 4.39 -11.54
N TYR A 276 13.77 5.50 -12.17
CA TYR A 276 14.16 6.83 -11.68
C TYR A 276 13.46 7.19 -10.36
N LYS A 277 12.22 6.72 -10.12
CA LYS A 277 11.55 6.84 -8.81
C LYS A 277 12.27 6.06 -7.72
N ILE A 278 12.81 4.87 -8.02
CA ILE A 278 13.60 4.10 -7.04
C ILE A 278 14.89 4.86 -6.69
N LEU A 279 15.58 5.40 -7.71
CA LEU A 279 16.83 6.15 -7.52
C LEU A 279 16.63 7.49 -6.81
N LEU A 280 15.46 8.13 -6.96
CA LEU A 280 15.13 9.40 -6.31
C LEU A 280 15.31 9.36 -4.78
N ASN A 281 15.10 8.18 -4.18
CA ASN A 281 15.23 7.96 -2.74
C ASN A 281 16.68 7.78 -2.26
N VAL A 282 17.66 7.75 -3.16
CA VAL A 282 19.08 7.59 -2.84
C VAL A 282 19.76 8.96 -2.83
N LYS A 283 19.61 9.69 -1.71
CA LYS A 283 20.21 11.02 -1.52
C LYS A 283 21.73 10.93 -1.31
N ASN A 284 22.45 11.96 -1.78
CA ASN A 284 23.91 12.12 -1.62
C ASN A 284 24.72 10.95 -2.17
N ASN A 285 24.35 10.46 -3.35
CA ASN A 285 25.06 9.37 -4.03
C ASN A 285 25.55 9.87 -5.39
N GLU A 286 26.87 10.05 -5.50
CA GLU A 286 27.52 10.60 -6.68
C GLU A 286 27.20 9.83 -7.97
N GLU A 287 27.01 8.50 -7.90
CA GLU A 287 26.67 7.71 -9.08
C GLU A 287 25.23 7.97 -9.55
N VAL A 288 24.29 8.12 -8.62
CA VAL A 288 22.90 8.44 -8.92
C VAL A 288 22.79 9.86 -9.49
N GLU A 289 23.45 10.82 -8.85
CA GLU A 289 23.48 12.21 -9.29
C GLU A 289 24.07 12.33 -10.70
N LYS A 290 25.13 11.58 -10.99
CA LYS A 290 25.69 11.52 -12.35
C LYS A 290 24.69 10.98 -13.37
N VAL A 291 23.99 9.88 -13.07
CA VAL A 291 22.94 9.35 -13.96
C VAL A 291 21.83 10.37 -14.21
N PHE A 292 21.44 11.11 -13.18
CA PHE A 292 20.42 12.15 -13.28
C PHE A 292 20.86 13.31 -14.16
N ILE A 293 22.10 13.80 -13.97
CA ILE A 293 22.69 14.84 -14.81
C ILE A 293 22.82 14.36 -16.26
N ASP A 294 23.34 13.15 -16.47
CA ASP A 294 23.51 12.56 -17.81
C ASP A 294 22.15 12.45 -18.53
N TYR A 295 21.09 12.08 -17.82
CA TYR A 295 19.72 12.05 -18.37
C TYR A 295 19.20 13.43 -18.73
N ILE A 296 19.33 14.42 -17.82
CA ILE A 296 18.91 15.80 -18.08
C ILE A 296 19.62 16.35 -19.32
N VAL A 297 20.94 16.14 -19.43
CA VAL A 297 21.72 16.63 -20.57
C VAL A 297 21.23 16.00 -21.86
N TYR A 298 21.06 14.67 -21.87
CA TYR A 298 20.67 13.94 -23.08
C TYR A 298 19.24 14.25 -23.53
N TYR A 299 18.29 14.39 -22.60
CA TYR A 299 16.88 14.60 -22.89
C TYR A 299 16.42 16.06 -22.70
N SER A 300 17.34 17.02 -22.61
CA SER A 300 17.04 18.44 -22.33
C SER A 300 16.04 19.09 -23.29
N ASP A 301 16.01 18.66 -24.54
CA ASP A 301 15.07 19.14 -25.56
C ASP A 301 13.67 18.53 -25.44
N ASN A 302 13.52 17.41 -24.72
CA ASN A 302 12.26 16.70 -24.52
C ASN A 302 11.60 17.07 -23.19
N LYS A 303 11.18 18.33 -23.04
CA LYS A 303 10.62 18.87 -21.79
C LYS A 303 9.37 18.16 -21.27
N GLU A 304 8.69 17.38 -22.10
CA GLU A 304 7.50 16.62 -21.71
C GLU A 304 7.82 15.22 -21.17
N ASP A 305 9.10 14.82 -21.13
CA ASP A 305 9.48 13.52 -20.57
C ASP A 305 9.17 13.48 -19.05
N PRO A 306 8.25 12.60 -18.60
CA PRO A 306 7.89 12.49 -17.20
C PRO A 306 9.07 12.11 -16.28
N VAL A 307 10.13 11.50 -16.84
CA VAL A 307 11.35 11.19 -16.10
C VAL A 307 12.10 12.46 -15.68
N LEU A 308 12.10 13.52 -16.49
CA LEU A 308 12.72 14.79 -16.13
C LEU A 308 12.05 15.42 -14.91
N ASN A 309 10.72 15.33 -14.82
CA ASN A 309 9.98 15.82 -13.64
C ASN A 309 10.36 15.04 -12.37
N ILE A 310 10.54 13.71 -12.49
CA ILE A 310 11.01 12.88 -11.38
C ILE A 310 12.41 13.32 -10.96
N ILE A 311 13.34 13.45 -11.89
CA ILE A 311 14.73 13.83 -11.59
C ILE A 311 14.82 15.22 -10.98
N ASN A 312 14.09 16.22 -11.50
CA ASN A 312 14.14 17.60 -11.01
C ASN A 312 13.75 17.68 -9.52
N SER A 313 12.81 16.84 -9.08
CA SER A 313 12.43 16.75 -7.66
C SER A 313 13.55 16.21 -6.74
N TYR A 314 14.66 15.71 -7.29
CA TYR A 314 15.80 15.27 -6.48
C TYR A 314 16.49 16.43 -5.75
N TRP A 315 16.55 17.60 -6.38
CA TRP A 315 17.23 18.79 -5.86
C TRP A 315 16.29 19.79 -5.20
N GLU A 316 14.98 19.58 -5.31
CA GLU A 316 14.02 20.33 -4.54
C GLU A 316 14.23 19.99 -3.06
N GLU A 317 14.78 20.95 -2.30
CA GLU A 317 14.91 20.83 -0.87
C GLU A 317 13.53 20.53 -0.29
N THR A 318 13.44 19.46 0.51
CA THR A 318 12.37 19.41 1.51
C THR A 318 12.79 20.41 2.57
N ASP A 319 12.51 21.71 2.33
CA ASP A 319 12.62 22.75 3.35
C ASP A 319 11.96 22.22 4.63
N GLY A 320 12.83 22.04 5.63
CA GLY A 320 12.65 21.15 6.79
C GLY A 320 11.42 21.35 7.64
#